data_AF-A0A2N3RAR9-F1
#
_entry.id   AF-A0A2N3RAR9-F1
#
_cell.length_a   1.000
_cell.length_b   1.000
_cell.length_c   1.000
_cell.angle_alpha   90.00
_cell.angle_beta   90.00
_cell.angle_gamma   90.00
#
_symmetry.space_group_name_H-M   'P 1'
#
loop_
_entity.id
_entity.type
_entity.pdbx_description
1 polymer ?
#
loop_
_entity_poly.entity_id
_entity_poly.type
_entity_poly.pdbx_seq_one_letter_code
_entity_poly.pdbx_strand_id
1 'polypeptide(L)'
;MENGTHGTVLFLSQPCTDAVQFMVRAFNMKTDLADSNHIYPVKMVGGLLGLIGLMLFMVYGTLCLVRTSLFEKAGSEEPARMRQADAYKGGSVWLWVCLLSATAFSVARALTLFGLKVDKHIGNYFRQGMPLFYGVWGCLNAIFMIALTILWYRLYARKRGTKVSDLDLPIGGGRLWQTITLALTVSLLAILLIFTCKFLFNSDFRFWYWAARPFTADKIPEMLKLLPFFLVAYGTTSVFINSLNYSTSFGRNSTANIGLLAFFNMLPALLIAVVGYGYFFVTGVNGLFGNNTQIPDWMLTPLVPLAVMPLVTRAIYRHTRNPYLGGIITAIIVTVMTCINSQISFPA
;
A
#
# COMPACT_ATOMS: atom_id res chain seq x y z
N MET A 1 -20.51 -26.49 -11.63
CA MET A 1 -20.18 -25.06 -11.50
C MET A 1 -18.83 -24.98 -10.84
N GLU A 2 -17.83 -24.36 -11.47
CA GLU A 2 -16.60 -24.01 -10.74
C GLU A 2 -16.98 -23.08 -9.59
N ASN A 3 -16.63 -23.45 -8.36
CA ASN A 3 -16.93 -22.64 -7.18
C ASN A 3 -16.02 -21.41 -7.16
N GLY A 4 -16.49 -20.31 -7.77
CA GLY A 4 -15.83 -19.01 -7.75
C GLY A 4 -16.47 -18.04 -6.75
N THR A 5 -15.66 -17.20 -6.12
CA THR A 5 -16.14 -16.01 -5.41
C THR A 5 -16.06 -14.80 -6.33
N HIS A 6 -16.70 -13.70 -5.95
CA HIS A 6 -16.59 -12.42 -6.67
C HIS A 6 -15.11 -12.00 -6.91
N GLY A 7 -14.20 -12.33 -5.98
CA GLY A 7 -12.77 -12.04 -6.13
C GLY A 7 -11.97 -13.04 -6.97
N THR A 8 -12.43 -14.29 -7.10
CA THR A 8 -11.71 -15.34 -7.85
C THR A 8 -12.27 -15.61 -9.24
N VAL A 9 -13.47 -15.11 -9.55
CA VAL A 9 -14.12 -15.26 -10.86
C VAL A 9 -13.25 -14.74 -12.01
N LEU A 10 -12.39 -13.75 -11.72
CA LEU A 10 -11.43 -13.18 -12.66
C LEU A 10 -10.26 -14.12 -13.00
N PHE A 11 -10.15 -15.29 -12.39
CA PHE A 11 -9.14 -16.31 -12.71
C PHE A 11 -9.75 -17.60 -13.26
N LEU A 12 -11.08 -17.67 -13.33
CA LEU A 12 -11.82 -18.81 -13.84
C LEU A 12 -12.21 -18.56 -15.29
N SER A 13 -12.03 -19.55 -16.16
CA SER A 13 -12.37 -19.40 -17.58
C SER A 13 -13.87 -19.53 -17.80
N GLN A 14 -14.55 -20.46 -17.10
CA GLN A 14 -15.95 -20.76 -17.36
C GLN A 14 -16.89 -19.58 -17.10
N PRO A 15 -16.82 -18.88 -15.94
CA PRO A 15 -17.71 -17.75 -15.69
C PRO A 15 -17.51 -16.59 -16.67
N CYS A 16 -16.30 -16.42 -17.21
CA CYS A 16 -16.04 -15.44 -18.27
C CYS A 16 -16.72 -15.85 -19.57
N THR A 17 -16.65 -17.13 -19.96
CA THR A 17 -17.34 -17.65 -21.14
C THR A 17 -18.84 -17.44 -21.01
N ASP A 18 -19.41 -17.76 -19.85
CA ASP A 18 -20.84 -17.62 -19.58
C ASP A 18 -21.28 -16.15 -19.67
N ALA A 19 -20.46 -15.21 -19.17
CA ALA A 19 -20.72 -13.78 -19.28
C ALA A 19 -20.66 -13.28 -20.74
N VAL A 20 -19.69 -13.72 -21.53
CA VAL A 20 -19.59 -13.38 -22.96
C VAL A 20 -20.80 -13.93 -23.71
N GLN A 21 -21.15 -15.21 -23.48
CA GLN A 21 -22.32 -15.85 -24.06
C GLN A 21 -23.61 -15.10 -23.75
N PHE A 22 -23.78 -14.70 -22.49
CA PHE A 22 -24.93 -13.91 -22.08
C PHE A 22 -25.01 -12.60 -22.88
N MET A 23 -23.90 -11.85 -23.00
CA MET A 23 -23.88 -10.58 -23.72
C MET A 23 -24.16 -10.77 -25.23
N VAL A 24 -23.54 -11.77 -25.86
CA VAL A 24 -23.75 -12.08 -27.28
C VAL A 24 -25.23 -12.39 -27.54
N ARG A 25 -25.86 -13.21 -26.68
CA ARG A 25 -27.28 -13.58 -26.81
C ARG A 25 -28.20 -12.39 -26.50
N ALA A 26 -27.98 -11.69 -25.40
CA ALA A 26 -28.84 -10.60 -24.94
C ALA A 26 -28.88 -9.42 -25.93
N PHE A 27 -27.75 -9.13 -26.57
CA PHE A 27 -27.64 -8.05 -27.56
C PHE A 27 -27.76 -8.52 -29.02
N ASN A 28 -28.02 -9.81 -29.24
CA ASN A 28 -28.10 -10.43 -30.57
C ASN A 28 -26.89 -10.07 -31.47
N MET A 29 -25.68 -10.10 -30.89
CA MET A 29 -24.46 -9.74 -31.60
C MET A 29 -24.03 -10.86 -32.54
N LYS A 30 -23.56 -10.50 -33.75
CA LYS A 30 -22.85 -11.42 -34.64
C LYS A 30 -21.35 -11.25 -34.40
N THR A 31 -20.67 -12.33 -34.03
CA THR A 31 -19.25 -12.34 -33.68
C THR A 31 -18.58 -13.53 -34.34
N ASP A 32 -17.39 -13.30 -34.91
CA ASP A 32 -16.54 -14.34 -35.50
C ASP A 32 -15.63 -15.02 -34.45
N LEU A 33 -15.59 -14.48 -33.22
CA LEU A 33 -14.80 -15.03 -32.12
C LEU A 33 -15.65 -16.00 -31.31
N ALA A 34 -15.07 -17.16 -30.97
CA ALA A 34 -15.67 -18.09 -30.01
C ALA A 34 -15.75 -17.45 -28.61
N ASP A 35 -16.82 -17.73 -27.87
CA ASP A 35 -17.04 -17.16 -26.54
C ASP A 35 -15.93 -17.48 -25.53
N SER A 36 -15.23 -18.61 -25.74
CA SER A 36 -14.10 -19.04 -24.92
C SER A 36 -12.77 -18.37 -25.28
N ASN A 37 -12.74 -17.51 -26.31
CA ASN A 37 -11.52 -16.86 -26.77
C ASN A 37 -11.16 -15.67 -25.85
N HIS A 38 -10.55 -15.99 -24.71
CA HIS A 38 -10.20 -15.02 -23.68
C HIS A 38 -8.74 -14.57 -23.77
N ILE A 39 -8.50 -13.30 -24.13
CA ILE A 39 -7.16 -12.68 -24.03
C ILE A 39 -6.85 -12.11 -22.63
N TYR A 40 -7.84 -12.06 -21.74
CA TYR A 40 -7.71 -11.37 -20.46
C TYR A 40 -6.57 -11.92 -19.57
N PRO A 41 -6.26 -13.23 -19.49
CA PRO A 41 -5.21 -13.72 -18.59
C PRO A 41 -3.83 -13.18 -19.01
N VAL A 42 -3.55 -13.16 -20.31
CA VAL A 42 -2.33 -12.56 -20.86
C VAL A 42 -2.30 -11.06 -20.58
N LYS A 43 -3.44 -10.37 -20.71
CA LYS A 43 -3.57 -8.96 -20.34
C LYS A 43 -3.31 -8.71 -18.86
N MET A 44 -3.75 -9.59 -17.96
CA MET A 44 -3.47 -9.48 -16.51
C MET A 44 -1.98 -9.66 -16.21
N VAL A 45 -1.30 -10.61 -16.87
CA VAL A 45 0.16 -10.78 -16.72
C VAL A 45 0.89 -9.54 -17.23
N GLY A 46 0.52 -9.01 -18.40
CA GLY A 46 1.10 -7.77 -18.94
C GLY A 46 0.87 -6.57 -18.01
N GLY A 47 -0.33 -6.44 -17.44
CA GLY A 47 -0.66 -5.39 -16.48
C GLY A 47 0.12 -5.52 -15.16
N LEU A 48 0.36 -6.74 -14.68
CA LEU A 48 1.23 -7.01 -13.53
C LEU A 48 2.68 -6.62 -13.82
N LEU A 49 3.22 -6.98 -14.99
CA LEU A 49 4.56 -6.57 -15.42
C LEU A 49 4.68 -5.05 -15.50
N GLY A 50 3.64 -4.36 -15.98
CA GLY A 50 3.57 -2.90 -15.97
C GLY A 50 3.61 -2.31 -14.55
N LEU A 51 2.88 -2.90 -13.61
CA LEU A 51 2.93 -2.48 -12.20
C LEU A 51 4.32 -2.71 -11.59
N ILE A 52 4.95 -3.86 -11.85
CA ILE A 52 6.33 -4.13 -11.41
C ILE A 52 7.29 -3.10 -12.01
N GLY A 53 7.18 -2.82 -13.32
CA GLY A 53 7.96 -1.80 -14.01
C GLY A 53 7.81 -0.41 -13.40
N LEU A 54 6.58 -0.02 -13.03
CA LEU A 54 6.32 1.24 -12.32
C LEU A 54 7.01 1.28 -10.95
N MET A 55 6.99 0.18 -10.19
CA MET A 55 7.68 0.09 -8.90
C MET A 55 9.21 0.20 -9.06
N LEU A 56 9.78 -0.49 -10.06
CA LEU A 56 11.20 -0.39 -10.38
C LEU A 56 11.57 1.02 -10.82
N PHE A 57 10.74 1.67 -11.64
CA PHE A 57 10.92 3.05 -12.05
C PHE A 57 10.96 4.00 -10.85
N MET A 58 10.04 3.85 -9.88
CA MET A 58 10.07 4.64 -8.65
C MET A 58 11.38 4.46 -7.89
N VAL A 59 11.85 3.22 -7.71
CA VAL A 59 13.11 2.95 -7.00
C VAL A 59 14.30 3.52 -7.77
N TYR A 60 14.55 3.07 -8.99
CA TYR A 60 15.74 3.44 -9.74
C TYR A 60 15.72 4.91 -10.21
N GLY A 61 14.54 5.45 -10.51
CA GLY A 61 14.37 6.88 -10.79
C GLY A 61 14.77 7.73 -9.58
N THR A 62 14.35 7.33 -8.37
CA THR A 62 14.80 7.99 -7.13
C THR A 62 16.32 7.88 -6.96
N LEU A 63 16.88 6.68 -7.13
CA LEU A 63 18.32 6.43 -6.95
C LEU A 63 19.19 7.13 -7.99
N CYS A 64 18.65 7.39 -9.19
CA CYS A 64 19.33 8.18 -10.21
C CYS A 64 19.28 9.66 -9.86
N LEU A 65 18.09 10.20 -9.57
CA LEU A 65 17.91 11.62 -9.30
C LEU A 65 18.59 12.09 -8.02
N VAL A 66 18.64 11.25 -6.97
CA VAL A 66 19.33 11.59 -5.71
C VAL A 66 20.85 11.77 -5.88
N ARG A 67 21.44 11.28 -6.97
CA ARG A 67 22.87 11.46 -7.28
C ARG A 67 23.17 12.76 -8.03
N THR A 68 22.13 13.51 -8.41
CA THR A 68 22.29 14.80 -9.08
C THR A 68 22.54 15.90 -8.06
N SER A 69 23.25 16.95 -8.45
CA SER A 69 23.52 18.12 -7.59
C SER A 69 22.25 18.80 -7.06
N LEU A 70 21.12 18.64 -7.75
CA LEU A 70 19.83 19.16 -7.32
C LEU A 70 19.27 18.46 -6.08
N PHE A 71 19.55 17.17 -5.90
CA PHE A 71 18.92 16.33 -4.89
C PHE A 71 19.90 15.54 -3.99
N GLU A 72 21.20 15.78 -4.12
CA GLU A 72 22.24 15.07 -3.35
C GLU A 72 22.03 15.10 -1.83
N LYS A 73 21.50 16.21 -1.28
CA LYS A 73 21.25 16.35 0.17
C LYS A 73 20.07 15.51 0.64
N ALA A 74 19.17 15.08 -0.25
CA ALA A 74 18.13 14.10 0.12
C ALA A 74 18.75 12.73 0.45
N GLY A 75 19.88 12.40 -0.18
CA GLY A 75 20.65 11.18 0.07
C GLY A 75 21.67 11.32 1.19
N SER A 76 22.54 10.32 1.27
CA SER A 76 23.75 10.30 2.08
C SER A 76 24.78 9.48 1.32
N GLU A 77 26.05 9.84 1.42
CA GLU A 77 27.15 9.07 0.81
C GLU A 77 27.29 7.69 1.46
N GLU A 78 26.97 7.58 2.75
CA GLU A 78 27.01 6.31 3.46
C GLU A 78 25.69 5.54 3.31
N PRO A 79 25.71 4.32 2.72
CA PRO A 79 24.52 3.49 2.64
C PRO A 79 24.06 3.05 4.03
N ALA A 80 22.76 2.90 4.22
CA ALA A 80 22.20 2.45 5.48
C ALA A 80 22.58 0.97 5.74
N ARG A 81 23.15 0.71 6.91
CA ARG A 81 23.58 -0.63 7.33
C ARG A 81 22.57 -1.23 8.32
N MET A 82 22.38 -2.53 8.23
CA MET A 82 21.52 -3.26 9.16
C MET A 82 22.14 -3.22 10.55
N ARG A 83 21.36 -2.79 11.55
CA ARG A 83 21.84 -2.71 12.92
C ARG A 83 21.91 -4.10 13.55
N GLN A 84 22.96 -4.35 14.32
CA GLN A 84 23.01 -5.56 15.13
C GLN A 84 22.10 -5.39 16.34
N ALA A 85 21.22 -6.36 16.56
CA ALA A 85 20.41 -6.42 17.76
C ALA A 85 21.31 -6.58 18.98
N ASP A 86 20.99 -5.89 20.06
CA ASP A 86 21.61 -6.17 21.35
C ASP A 86 21.44 -7.64 21.71
N ALA A 87 22.47 -8.28 22.28
CA ALA A 87 22.44 -9.68 22.71
C ALA A 87 21.44 -9.98 23.86
N TYR A 88 20.60 -9.02 24.23
CA TYR A 88 19.74 -9.07 25.40
C TYR A 88 18.35 -9.65 25.08
N LYS A 89 17.97 -10.71 25.81
CA LYS A 89 16.71 -11.47 25.63
C LYS A 89 15.44 -10.60 25.59
N GLY A 90 15.38 -9.50 26.34
CA GLY A 90 14.20 -8.62 26.42
C GLY A 90 13.90 -7.77 25.18
N GLY A 91 14.85 -7.63 24.24
CA GLY A 91 14.60 -6.86 23.00
C GLY A 91 13.59 -7.55 22.09
N SER A 92 13.71 -8.86 21.93
CA SER A 92 12.78 -9.68 21.14
C SER A 92 11.34 -9.60 21.68
N VAL A 93 11.15 -9.60 23.00
CA VAL A 93 9.82 -9.54 23.62
C VAL A 93 9.12 -8.21 23.32
N TRP A 94 9.80 -7.07 23.52
CA TRP A 94 9.24 -5.75 23.20
C TRP A 94 8.81 -5.64 21.74
N LEU A 95 9.61 -6.20 20.85
CA LEU A 95 9.33 -6.21 19.42
C LEU A 95 8.06 -6.99 19.08
N TRP A 96 7.89 -8.21 19.61
CA TRP A 96 6.67 -8.99 19.41
C TRP A 96 5.44 -8.31 20.02
N VAL A 97 5.56 -7.74 21.21
CA VAL A 97 4.47 -6.98 21.85
C VAL A 97 4.06 -5.80 20.97
N CYS A 98 5.00 -5.03 20.42
CA CYS A 98 4.69 -3.93 19.51
C CYS A 98 4.02 -4.40 18.21
N LEU A 99 4.52 -5.45 17.56
CA LEU A 99 3.92 -5.96 16.31
C LEU A 99 2.52 -6.54 16.51
N LEU A 100 2.33 -7.35 17.56
CA LEU A 100 1.04 -7.98 17.85
C LEU A 100 0.01 -6.94 18.31
N SER A 101 0.41 -5.99 19.15
CA SER A 101 -0.49 -4.90 19.56
C SER A 101 -0.86 -3.99 18.39
N ALA A 102 0.08 -3.66 17.50
CA ALA A 102 -0.20 -2.91 16.27
C ALA A 102 -1.17 -3.67 15.35
N THR A 103 -0.98 -4.99 15.21
CA THR A 103 -1.87 -5.85 14.42
C THR A 103 -3.28 -5.86 15.01
N ALA A 104 -3.41 -6.14 16.30
CA ALA A 104 -4.69 -6.18 17.00
C ALA A 104 -5.41 -4.82 16.94
N PHE A 105 -4.67 -3.73 17.18
CA PHE A 105 -5.20 -2.38 17.06
C PHE A 105 -5.71 -2.10 15.64
N SER A 106 -4.92 -2.42 14.63
CA SER A 106 -5.28 -2.18 13.23
C SER A 106 -6.54 -2.97 12.82
N VAL A 107 -6.66 -4.24 13.22
CA VAL A 107 -7.86 -5.05 12.98
C VAL A 107 -9.08 -4.43 13.68
N ALA A 108 -8.95 -4.12 14.98
CA ALA A 108 -10.05 -3.52 15.74
C ALA A 108 -10.51 -2.19 15.15
N ARG A 109 -9.56 -1.33 14.71
CA ARG A 109 -9.89 -0.04 14.09
C ARG A 109 -10.50 -0.17 12.71
N ALA A 110 -10.04 -1.10 11.88
CA ALA A 110 -10.69 -1.36 10.60
C ALA A 110 -12.17 -1.74 10.80
N LEU A 111 -12.45 -2.71 11.68
CA LEU A 111 -13.82 -3.15 11.97
C LEU A 111 -14.67 -2.02 12.59
N THR A 112 -14.08 -1.21 13.47
CA THR A 112 -14.76 -0.03 14.05
C THR A 112 -15.14 0.98 12.95
N LEU A 113 -14.21 1.30 12.05
CA LEU A 113 -14.46 2.26 10.96
C LEU A 113 -15.51 1.75 9.97
N PHE A 114 -15.54 0.44 9.70
CA PHE A 114 -16.61 -0.18 8.93
C PHE A 114 -17.96 -0.11 9.64
N GLY A 115 -18.00 -0.35 10.96
CA GLY A 115 -19.21 -0.19 11.77
C GLY A 115 -19.73 1.24 11.77
N LEU A 116 -18.83 2.23 11.75
CA LEU A 116 -19.12 3.66 11.62
C LEU A 116 -19.43 4.11 10.18
N LYS A 117 -19.41 3.18 9.21
CA LYS A 117 -19.70 3.44 7.78
C LYS A 117 -18.80 4.51 7.15
N VAL A 118 -17.56 4.65 7.62
CA VAL A 118 -16.59 5.61 7.04
C VAL A 118 -16.33 5.29 5.57
N ASP A 119 -16.35 4.00 5.22
CA ASP A 119 -16.22 3.49 3.86
C ASP A 119 -17.34 3.92 2.90
N LYS A 120 -18.49 4.32 3.45
CA LYS A 120 -19.67 4.77 2.71
C LYS A 120 -19.92 6.26 2.87
N HIS A 121 -19.03 6.97 3.56
CA HIS A 121 -19.19 8.40 3.78
C HIS A 121 -19.10 9.17 2.46
N ILE A 122 -20.17 9.89 2.16
CA ILE A 122 -20.28 10.80 1.01
C ILE A 122 -20.83 12.11 1.57
N GLY A 123 -20.02 13.17 1.48
CA GLY A 123 -20.39 14.49 1.96
C GLY A 123 -19.90 15.60 1.04
N ASN A 124 -20.09 16.85 1.47
CA ASN A 124 -19.68 18.01 0.68
C ASN A 124 -18.16 18.11 0.52
N TYR A 125 -17.40 17.68 1.53
CA TYR A 125 -15.94 17.72 1.52
C TYR A 125 -15.33 16.43 0.94
N PHE A 126 -15.60 15.27 1.54
CA PHE A 126 -15.12 13.97 1.06
C PHE A 126 -16.16 13.29 0.20
N ARG A 127 -15.80 12.98 -1.06
CA ARG A 127 -16.72 12.37 -2.04
C ARG A 127 -16.37 10.92 -2.39
N GLN A 128 -15.37 10.36 -1.71
CA GLN A 128 -14.91 8.99 -1.92
C GLN A 128 -14.78 8.27 -0.57
N GLY A 129 -15.79 7.49 -0.20
CA GLY A 129 -15.86 6.82 1.10
C GLY A 129 -14.73 5.81 1.34
N MET A 130 -14.47 4.92 0.38
CA MET A 130 -13.40 3.91 0.53
C MET A 130 -11.98 4.50 0.60
N PRO A 131 -11.59 5.45 -0.28
CA PRO A 131 -10.33 6.17 -0.12
C PRO A 131 -10.21 6.89 1.23
N LEU A 132 -11.30 7.50 1.71
CA LEU A 132 -11.35 8.08 3.06
C LEU A 132 -11.12 7.04 4.15
N PHE A 133 -11.79 5.88 4.06
CA PHE A 133 -11.58 4.77 4.99
C PHE A 133 -10.11 4.35 5.04
N TYR A 134 -9.46 4.12 3.91
CA TYR A 134 -8.05 3.71 3.89
C TYR A 134 -7.13 4.79 4.46
N GLY A 135 -7.38 6.06 4.14
CA GLY A 135 -6.62 7.18 4.69
C GLY A 135 -6.76 7.29 6.21
N VAL A 136 -7.99 7.28 6.72
CA VAL A 136 -8.26 7.38 8.16
C VAL A 136 -7.71 6.17 8.91
N TRP A 137 -7.92 4.96 8.39
CA TRP A 137 -7.40 3.73 8.99
C TRP A 137 -5.87 3.75 9.07
N GLY A 138 -5.19 4.08 7.96
CA GLY A 138 -3.74 4.22 7.92
C GLY A 138 -3.22 5.28 8.88
N CYS A 139 -3.91 6.43 8.99
CA CYS A 139 -3.53 7.51 9.90
C CYS A 139 -3.66 7.10 11.37
N LEU A 140 -4.76 6.46 11.75
CA LEU A 140 -4.94 5.94 13.11
C LEU A 140 -3.86 4.91 13.48
N ASN A 141 -3.53 4.02 12.54
CA ASN A 141 -2.44 3.06 12.72
C ASN A 141 -1.08 3.75 12.89
N ALA A 142 -0.78 4.76 12.07
CA ALA A 142 0.46 5.54 12.19
C ALA A 142 0.57 6.27 13.54
N ILE A 143 -0.51 6.90 14.02
CA ILE A 143 -0.54 7.55 15.33
C ILE A 143 -0.27 6.54 16.44
N PHE A 144 -0.91 5.36 16.38
CA PHE A 144 -0.66 4.29 17.34
C PHE A 144 0.78 3.78 17.31
N MET A 145 1.36 3.62 16.11
CA MET A 145 2.75 3.22 15.93
C MET A 145 3.74 4.25 16.46
N ILE A 146 3.46 5.55 16.32
CA ILE A 146 4.25 6.63 16.92
C ILE A 146 4.18 6.51 18.45
N ALA A 147 2.99 6.32 19.02
CA ALA A 147 2.83 6.15 20.47
C ALA A 147 3.61 4.94 21.00
N LEU A 148 3.51 3.78 20.34
CA LEU A 148 4.28 2.58 20.67
C LEU A 148 5.79 2.82 20.58
N THR A 149 6.24 3.53 19.55
CA THR A 149 7.65 3.87 19.37
C THR A 149 8.16 4.78 20.49
N ILE A 150 7.39 5.79 20.89
CA ILE A 150 7.73 6.67 22.01
C ILE A 150 7.82 5.86 23.32
N LEU A 151 6.87 4.95 23.55
CA LEU A 151 6.86 4.10 24.73
C LEU A 151 8.07 3.17 24.76
N TRP A 152 8.36 2.46 23.66
CA TRP A 152 9.54 1.63 23.50
C TRP A 152 10.83 2.44 23.72
N TYR A 153 10.93 3.64 23.14
CA TYR A 153 12.12 4.47 23.29
C TYR A 153 12.34 4.88 24.75
N ARG A 154 11.30 5.34 25.46
CA ARG A 154 11.40 5.80 26.84
C ARG A 154 11.65 4.66 27.84
N LEU A 155 10.99 3.53 27.66
CA LEU A 155 11.04 2.43 28.62
C LEU A 155 12.22 1.48 28.38
N TYR A 156 12.67 1.35 27.14
CA TYR A 156 13.67 0.35 26.74
C TYR A 156 14.92 0.99 26.12
N ALA A 157 14.80 1.67 24.96
CA ALA A 157 15.97 2.06 24.15
C ALA A 157 16.84 3.13 24.83
N ARG A 158 16.22 4.19 25.38
CA ARG A 158 16.95 5.30 26.02
C ARG A 158 17.74 4.84 27.24
N LYS A 159 17.18 3.94 28.05
CA LYS A 159 17.85 3.39 29.25
C LYS A 159 19.09 2.55 28.90
N ARG A 160 19.23 2.16 27.63
CA ARG A 160 20.32 1.34 27.10
C ARG A 160 21.29 2.11 26.22
N GLY A 161 21.19 3.45 26.22
CA GLY A 161 22.14 4.33 25.54
C GLY A 161 21.83 4.63 24.06
N THR A 162 20.74 4.09 23.49
CA THR A 162 20.33 4.43 22.10
C THR A 162 19.96 5.91 22.01
N LYS A 163 20.65 6.66 21.14
CA LYS A 163 20.28 8.06 20.84
C LYS A 163 19.34 8.11 19.63
N VAL A 164 18.50 9.14 19.58
CA VAL A 164 17.60 9.37 18.43
C VAL A 164 18.39 9.57 17.13
N SER A 165 19.58 10.18 17.21
CA SER A 165 20.51 10.36 16.09
C SER A 165 20.93 9.04 15.44
N ASP A 166 21.03 7.97 16.23
CA ASP A 166 21.50 6.66 15.77
C ASP A 166 20.40 5.88 15.04
N LEU A 167 19.17 6.42 15.04
CA LEU A 167 17.99 5.84 14.41
C LEU A 167 17.70 6.49 13.05
N ASP A 168 18.57 7.35 12.54
CA ASP A 168 18.38 8.09 11.27
C ASP A 168 17.07 8.91 11.21
N LEU A 169 16.47 9.23 12.38
CA LEU A 169 15.21 9.97 12.49
C LEU A 169 15.39 11.48 12.29
N PRO A 170 16.39 12.15 12.88
CA PRO A 170 16.52 13.60 12.72
C PRO A 170 16.83 13.96 11.27
N ILE A 171 16.05 14.89 10.71
CA ILE A 171 16.25 15.41 9.37
C ILE A 171 16.42 16.94 9.41
N GLY A 172 17.52 17.44 8.84
CA GLY A 172 17.75 18.87 8.72
C GLY A 172 16.85 19.50 7.66
N GLY A 173 16.52 20.79 7.80
CA GLY A 173 15.58 21.49 6.91
C GLY A 173 15.95 21.42 5.42
N GLY A 174 17.24 21.58 5.08
CA GLY A 174 17.70 21.47 3.69
C GLY A 174 17.52 20.06 3.11
N ARG A 175 17.78 19.02 3.90
CA ARG A 175 17.55 17.62 3.52
C ARG A 175 16.05 17.32 3.40
N LEU A 176 15.23 17.84 4.32
CA LEU A 176 13.78 17.70 4.27
C LEU A 176 13.19 18.31 2.99
N TRP A 177 13.61 19.52 2.61
CA TRP A 177 13.17 20.18 1.39
C TRP A 177 13.51 19.38 0.13
N GLN A 178 14.77 18.92 0.00
CA GLN A 178 15.16 18.07 -1.14
C GLN A 178 14.45 16.71 -1.11
N THR A 179 14.15 16.16 0.06
CA THR A 179 13.37 14.92 0.19
C THR A 179 11.96 15.10 -0.38
N ILE A 180 11.27 16.18 -0.01
CA ILE A 180 9.92 16.47 -0.48
C ILE A 180 9.92 16.75 -1.98
N THR A 181 10.80 17.61 -2.46
CA THR A 181 10.87 17.98 -3.89
C THR A 181 11.30 16.81 -4.77
N LEU A 182 12.25 15.97 -4.33
CA LEU A 182 12.61 14.73 -5.03
C LEU A 182 11.43 13.76 -5.07
N ALA A 183 10.74 13.55 -3.95
CA ALA A 183 9.58 12.67 -3.89
C ALA A 183 8.47 13.11 -4.86
N LEU A 184 8.15 14.41 -4.86
CA LEU A 184 7.19 15.00 -5.81
C LEU A 184 7.63 14.79 -7.26
N THR A 185 8.91 15.05 -7.56
CA THR A 185 9.47 14.89 -8.91
C THR A 185 9.35 13.44 -9.40
N VAL A 186 9.77 12.47 -8.58
CA VAL A 186 9.68 11.03 -8.93
C VAL A 186 8.23 10.61 -9.11
N SER A 187 7.33 11.02 -8.22
CA SER A 187 5.91 10.68 -8.32
C SER A 187 5.26 11.29 -9.57
N LEU A 188 5.60 12.54 -9.92
CA LEU A 188 5.10 13.18 -11.14
C LEU A 188 5.61 12.48 -12.40
N LEU A 189 6.90 12.10 -12.44
CA LEU A 189 7.46 11.33 -13.55
C LEU A 189 6.81 9.94 -13.67
N ALA A 190 6.52 9.28 -12.55
CA ALA A 190 5.81 8.00 -12.54
C ALA A 190 4.38 8.13 -13.08
N ILE A 191 3.68 9.21 -12.72
CA ILE A 191 2.35 9.52 -13.29
C ILE A 191 2.47 9.82 -14.78
N LEU A 192 3.44 10.64 -15.19
CA LEU A 192 3.68 10.95 -16.60
C LEU A 192 3.99 9.69 -17.43
N LEU A 193 4.73 8.74 -16.86
CA LEU A 193 4.99 7.44 -17.49
C LEU A 193 3.68 6.68 -17.76
N ILE A 194 2.76 6.63 -16.78
CA ILE A 194 1.45 5.99 -16.95
C ILE A 194 0.65 6.65 -18.10
N PHE A 195 0.62 7.99 -18.16
CA PHE A 195 -0.04 8.72 -19.24
C PHE A 195 0.62 8.47 -20.59
N THR A 196 1.95 8.43 -20.64
CA THR A 196 2.73 8.17 -21.85
C THR A 196 2.46 6.76 -22.38
N CYS A 197 2.45 5.75 -21.51
CA CYS A 197 2.13 4.38 -21.91
C CYS A 197 0.70 4.24 -22.43
N LYS A 198 -0.26 4.97 -21.84
CA LYS A 198 -1.62 5.01 -22.39
C LYS A 198 -1.67 5.70 -23.74
N PHE A 199 -0.96 6.81 -23.92
CA PHE A 199 -0.96 7.56 -25.16
C PHE A 199 -0.31 6.77 -26.31
N LEU A 200 0.87 6.18 -26.08
CA LEU A 200 1.64 5.48 -27.11
C LEU A 200 1.15 4.06 -27.39
N PHE A 201 0.71 3.33 -26.37
CA PHE A 201 0.43 1.90 -26.47
C PHE A 201 -1.03 1.54 -26.13
N ASN A 202 -1.88 2.53 -25.83
CA ASN A 202 -3.24 2.33 -25.33
C ASN A 202 -3.34 1.39 -24.10
N SER A 203 -2.24 1.23 -23.37
CA SER A 203 -2.11 0.28 -22.26
C SER A 203 -2.22 0.96 -20.91
N ASP A 204 -2.69 0.22 -19.91
CA ASP A 204 -2.63 0.60 -18.50
C ASP A 204 -2.16 -0.56 -17.63
N PHE A 205 -1.73 -0.25 -16.40
CA PHE A 205 -1.12 -1.23 -15.52
C PHE A 205 -2.16 -1.71 -14.53
N ARG A 206 -2.73 -2.89 -14.79
CA ARG A 206 -3.80 -3.45 -13.97
C ARG A 206 -3.51 -4.88 -13.55
N PHE A 207 -3.73 -5.17 -12.29
CA PHE A 207 -3.73 -6.52 -11.77
C PHE A 207 -4.78 -6.63 -10.67
N TRP A 208 -5.80 -7.46 -10.89
CA TRP A 208 -6.86 -7.70 -9.92
C TRP A 208 -7.58 -6.40 -9.51
N TYR A 209 -7.59 -6.02 -8.22
CA TYR A 209 -8.16 -4.75 -7.72
C TYR A 209 -7.24 -3.53 -7.91
N TRP A 210 -6.03 -3.73 -8.45
CA TRP A 210 -5.00 -2.70 -8.57
C TRP A 210 -4.95 -2.17 -9.99
N ALA A 211 -5.09 -0.86 -10.13
CA ALA A 211 -4.83 -0.21 -11.40
C ALA A 211 -4.07 1.09 -11.20
N ALA A 212 -2.97 1.24 -11.93
CA ALA A 212 -2.33 2.51 -12.22
C ALA A 212 -2.70 2.87 -13.67
N ARG A 213 -3.62 3.83 -13.80
CA ARG A 213 -4.21 4.23 -15.07
C ARG A 213 -4.31 5.75 -15.14
N PRO A 214 -4.37 6.34 -16.34
CA PRO A 214 -4.65 7.76 -16.49
C PRO A 214 -5.99 8.12 -15.87
N PHE A 215 -6.09 9.37 -15.45
CA PHE A 215 -7.25 9.91 -14.77
C PHE A 215 -7.53 11.32 -15.26
N THR A 216 -8.78 11.73 -15.10
CA THR A 216 -9.27 13.06 -15.42
C THR A 216 -9.01 14.03 -14.27
N ALA A 217 -8.91 15.32 -14.58
CA ALA A 217 -8.48 16.35 -13.62
C ALA A 217 -9.45 16.53 -12.42
N ASP A 218 -10.71 16.10 -12.55
CA ASP A 218 -11.72 16.08 -11.48
C ASP A 218 -11.30 15.23 -10.26
N LYS A 219 -10.37 14.29 -10.43
CA LYS A 219 -9.86 13.45 -9.34
C LYS A 219 -8.80 14.15 -8.49
N ILE A 220 -8.13 15.17 -9.02
CA ILE A 220 -7.00 15.85 -8.35
C ILE A 220 -7.43 16.47 -7.01
N PRO A 221 -8.58 17.19 -6.90
CA PRO A 221 -9.03 17.72 -5.62
C PRO A 221 -9.25 16.63 -4.56
N GLU A 222 -9.82 15.48 -4.93
CA GLU A 222 -10.04 14.37 -3.99
C GLU A 222 -8.71 13.76 -3.53
N MET A 223 -7.74 13.60 -4.45
CA MET A 223 -6.39 13.17 -4.11
C MET A 223 -5.73 14.12 -3.11
N LEU A 224 -5.81 15.44 -3.33
CA LEU A 224 -5.18 16.43 -2.45
C LEU A 224 -5.82 16.47 -1.05
N LYS A 225 -7.15 16.30 -0.95
CA LYS A 225 -7.85 16.21 0.34
C LYS A 225 -7.42 14.98 1.15
N LEU A 226 -7.15 13.86 0.47
CA LEU A 226 -6.81 12.58 1.10
C LEU A 226 -5.31 12.39 1.33
N LEU A 227 -4.47 13.03 0.50
CA LEU A 227 -3.00 12.91 0.55
C LEU A 227 -2.42 13.11 1.96
N PRO A 228 -2.86 14.08 2.79
CA PRO A 228 -2.34 14.22 4.16
C PRO A 228 -2.48 12.96 5.01
N PHE A 229 -3.61 12.23 4.90
CA PHE A 229 -3.82 10.98 5.63
C PHE A 229 -2.83 9.90 5.18
N PHE A 230 -2.63 9.77 3.87
CA PHE A 230 -1.70 8.82 3.29
C PHE A 230 -0.24 9.18 3.59
N LEU A 231 0.12 10.47 3.64
CA LEU A 231 1.46 10.92 4.03
C LEU A 231 1.78 10.53 5.47
N VAL A 232 0.85 10.73 6.40
CA VAL A 232 1.01 10.29 7.80
C VAL A 232 1.13 8.77 7.87
N ALA A 233 0.25 8.05 7.18
CA ALA A 233 0.26 6.58 7.15
C ALA A 233 1.56 6.01 6.59
N TYR A 234 1.86 6.27 5.32
CA TYR A 234 2.97 5.67 4.57
C TYR A 234 4.32 6.26 4.97
N GLY A 235 4.38 7.54 5.33
CA GLY A 235 5.60 8.18 5.86
C GLY A 235 6.02 7.55 7.19
N THR A 236 5.09 7.40 8.13
CA THR A 236 5.35 6.77 9.44
C THR A 236 5.75 5.31 9.27
N THR A 237 5.04 4.55 8.44
CA THR A 237 5.36 3.14 8.21
C THR A 237 6.73 2.97 7.56
N SER A 238 7.11 3.86 6.64
CA SER A 238 8.45 3.84 6.04
C SER A 238 9.55 4.06 7.09
N VAL A 239 9.37 5.04 7.97
CA VAL A 239 10.29 5.29 9.09
C VAL A 239 10.35 4.09 10.03
N PHE A 240 9.21 3.50 10.38
CA PHE A 240 9.17 2.34 11.25
C PHE A 240 9.92 1.15 10.65
N ILE A 241 9.65 0.81 9.40
CA ILE A 241 10.28 -0.34 8.74
C ILE A 241 11.78 -0.10 8.55
N ASN A 242 12.15 1.08 8.07
CA ASN A 242 13.49 1.33 7.56
C ASN A 242 14.46 1.88 8.61
N SER A 243 14.02 2.85 9.42
CA SER A 243 14.83 3.41 10.49
C SER A 243 14.80 2.51 11.71
N LEU A 244 13.61 2.26 12.26
CA LEU A 244 13.45 1.69 13.60
C LEU A 244 13.67 0.18 13.65
N ASN A 245 13.30 -0.54 12.59
CA ASN A 245 13.31 -2.00 12.57
C ASN A 245 14.26 -2.62 11.55
N TYR A 246 15.21 -1.83 11.03
CA TYR A 246 16.32 -2.38 10.25
C TYR A 246 17.40 -2.96 11.15
N SER A 247 17.06 -4.05 11.82
CA SER A 247 17.95 -4.73 12.76
C SER A 247 17.86 -6.25 12.65
N THR A 248 18.90 -6.93 13.12
CA THR A 248 18.91 -8.41 13.23
C THR A 248 17.96 -8.95 14.28
N SER A 249 17.19 -8.08 14.95
CA SER A 249 16.13 -8.47 15.88
C SER A 249 14.93 -9.08 15.15
N PHE A 250 14.68 -8.64 13.91
CA PHE A 250 13.67 -9.21 13.02
C PHE A 250 14.37 -9.95 11.89
N GLY A 251 14.62 -11.24 12.09
CA GLY A 251 15.29 -12.07 11.10
C GLY A 251 16.81 -11.92 11.08
N ARG A 252 17.49 -13.03 10.76
CA ARG A 252 18.94 -13.14 10.81
C ARG A 252 19.66 -12.35 9.72
N ASN A 253 18.95 -11.95 8.67
CA ASN A 253 19.50 -11.20 7.54
C ASN A 253 18.49 -10.18 7.00
N SER A 254 18.98 -9.35 6.09
CA SER A 254 18.23 -8.24 5.50
C SER A 254 16.93 -8.65 4.77
N THR A 255 16.92 -9.85 4.19
CA THR A 255 15.78 -10.38 3.42
C THR A 255 14.70 -10.93 4.35
N ALA A 256 15.10 -11.72 5.34
CA ALA A 256 14.19 -12.22 6.37
C ALA A 256 13.54 -11.07 7.15
N ASN A 257 14.32 -10.01 7.45
CA ASN A 257 13.82 -8.80 8.09
C ASN A 257 12.68 -8.14 7.30
N ILE A 258 12.94 -7.82 6.04
CA ILE A 258 11.94 -7.11 5.26
C ILE A 258 10.73 -7.99 4.94
N GLY A 259 10.93 -9.30 4.74
CA GLY A 259 9.83 -10.26 4.54
C GLY A 259 8.90 -10.33 5.76
N LEU A 260 9.47 -10.39 6.98
CA LEU A 260 8.69 -10.40 8.21
C LEU A 260 7.93 -9.08 8.41
N LEU A 261 8.61 -7.94 8.22
CA LEU A 261 7.98 -6.62 8.36
C LEU A 261 6.89 -6.41 7.30
N ALA A 262 7.08 -6.88 6.07
CA ALA A 262 6.07 -6.83 5.02
C ALA A 262 4.86 -7.70 5.34
N PHE A 263 5.10 -8.90 5.86
CA PHE A 263 4.03 -9.78 6.33
C PHE A 263 3.20 -9.12 7.43
N PHE A 264 3.83 -8.59 8.48
CA PHE A 264 3.12 -7.90 9.57
C PHE A 264 2.44 -6.61 9.12
N ASN A 265 2.96 -5.93 8.11
CA ASN A 265 2.32 -4.74 7.56
C ASN A 265 1.01 -5.07 6.82
N MET A 266 0.95 -6.20 6.09
CA MET A 266 -0.29 -6.65 5.42
C MET A 266 -1.21 -7.50 6.32
N LEU A 267 -0.68 -8.05 7.42
CA LEU A 267 -1.39 -9.02 8.27
C LEU A 267 -2.77 -8.55 8.75
N PRO A 268 -2.99 -7.29 9.18
CA PRO A 268 -4.32 -6.86 9.62
C PRO A 268 -5.39 -6.99 8.53
N ALA A 269 -5.08 -6.56 7.31
CA ALA A 269 -5.98 -6.71 6.16
C ALA A 269 -6.16 -8.19 5.80
N LEU A 270 -5.07 -8.97 5.84
CA LEU A 270 -5.11 -10.40 5.52
C LEU A 270 -6.01 -11.17 6.48
N LEU A 271 -5.94 -10.90 7.78
CA LEU A 271 -6.78 -11.53 8.79
C LEU A 271 -8.26 -11.28 8.53
N ILE A 272 -8.65 -10.03 8.29
CA ILE A 272 -10.06 -9.70 8.03
C ILE A 272 -10.56 -10.37 6.75
N ALA A 273 -9.77 -10.34 5.68
CA ALA A 273 -10.13 -10.98 4.42
C ALA A 273 -10.26 -12.51 4.56
N VAL A 274 -9.25 -13.17 5.13
CA VAL A 274 -9.22 -14.64 5.29
C VAL A 274 -10.34 -15.13 6.20
N VAL A 275 -10.59 -14.46 7.32
CA VAL A 275 -11.66 -14.87 8.25
C VAL A 275 -13.03 -14.66 7.59
N GLY A 276 -13.22 -13.55 6.88
CA GLY A 276 -14.46 -13.26 6.15
C GLY A 276 -14.77 -14.28 5.06
N TYR A 277 -13.82 -14.51 4.14
CA TYR A 277 -13.99 -15.52 3.09
C TYR A 277 -14.05 -16.94 3.66
N GLY A 278 -13.25 -17.25 4.68
CA GLY A 278 -13.27 -18.56 5.34
C GLY A 278 -14.64 -18.89 5.92
N TYR A 279 -15.28 -17.91 6.59
CA TYR A 279 -16.66 -18.06 7.05
C TYR A 279 -17.63 -18.31 5.89
N PHE A 280 -17.49 -17.57 4.78
CA PHE A 280 -18.35 -17.77 3.60
C PHE A 280 -18.17 -19.16 2.97
N PHE A 281 -16.93 -19.65 2.83
CA PHE A 281 -16.66 -20.98 2.29
C PHE A 281 -17.20 -22.12 3.17
N VAL A 282 -17.19 -21.94 4.49
CA VAL A 282 -17.68 -22.96 5.44
C VAL A 282 -19.21 -22.95 5.55
N THR A 283 -19.83 -21.77 5.55
CA THR A 283 -21.27 -21.62 5.85
C THR A 283 -22.15 -21.44 4.61
N GLY A 284 -21.56 -21.05 3.48
CA GLY A 284 -22.30 -20.62 2.28
C GLY A 284 -22.95 -19.24 2.40
N VAL A 285 -22.78 -18.53 3.53
CA VAL A 285 -23.41 -17.22 3.78
C VAL A 285 -22.37 -16.16 4.07
N ASN A 286 -22.40 -15.05 3.33
CA ASN A 286 -21.49 -13.93 3.54
C ASN A 286 -22.05 -12.96 4.59
N GLY A 287 -22.10 -13.40 5.85
CA GLY A 287 -22.77 -12.68 6.95
C GLY A 287 -21.91 -12.38 8.18
N LEU A 288 -20.62 -12.78 8.19
CA LEU A 288 -19.76 -12.67 9.38
C LEU A 288 -19.68 -11.25 9.95
N PHE A 289 -19.57 -10.25 9.07
CA PHE A 289 -19.44 -8.85 9.45
C PHE A 289 -20.79 -8.10 9.37
N GLY A 290 -21.89 -8.82 9.57
CA GLY A 290 -23.25 -8.30 9.49
C GLY A 290 -23.63 -7.88 8.07
N ASN A 291 -24.37 -6.77 7.95
CA ASN A 291 -24.96 -6.35 6.68
C ASN A 291 -23.93 -5.82 5.65
N ASN A 292 -22.68 -5.55 6.04
CA ASN A 292 -21.65 -5.10 5.12
C ASN A 292 -20.84 -6.30 4.58
N THR A 293 -21.47 -7.06 3.69
CA THR A 293 -20.92 -8.31 3.13
C THR A 293 -19.67 -8.11 2.28
N GLN A 294 -19.33 -6.87 1.94
CA GLN A 294 -18.17 -6.54 1.09
C GLN A 294 -16.87 -6.31 1.89
N ILE A 295 -16.91 -6.30 3.22
CA ILE A 295 -15.73 -6.06 4.06
C ILE A 295 -14.53 -6.97 3.68
N PRO A 296 -14.70 -8.29 3.45
CA PRO A 296 -13.58 -9.15 3.07
C PRO A 296 -12.96 -8.73 1.73
N ASP A 297 -13.78 -8.43 0.72
CA ASP A 297 -13.34 -7.96 -0.61
C ASP A 297 -12.54 -6.66 -0.50
N TRP A 298 -13.05 -5.70 0.28
CA TRP A 298 -12.37 -4.42 0.47
C TRP A 298 -11.03 -4.59 1.16
N MET A 299 -10.87 -5.57 2.05
CA MET A 299 -9.58 -5.87 2.68
C MET A 299 -8.57 -6.57 1.78
N LEU A 300 -8.94 -7.00 0.57
CA LEU A 300 -7.98 -7.44 -0.46
C LEU A 300 -7.26 -6.26 -1.12
N THR A 301 -7.94 -5.12 -1.23
CA THR A 301 -7.45 -3.89 -1.86
C THR A 301 -6.42 -3.11 -1.03
N PRO A 302 -6.07 -3.43 0.22
CA PRO A 302 -4.82 -2.90 0.80
C PRO A 302 -3.68 -3.92 0.87
N LEU A 303 -3.90 -5.21 0.56
CA LEU A 303 -2.88 -6.25 0.74
C LEU A 303 -1.60 -6.00 -0.05
N VAL A 304 -1.73 -5.72 -1.35
CA VAL A 304 -0.58 -5.58 -2.25
C VAL A 304 0.33 -4.40 -1.86
N PRO A 305 -0.13 -3.16 -1.65
CA PRO A 305 0.74 -2.04 -1.30
C PRO A 305 1.29 -2.23 0.11
N LEU A 306 0.54 -2.83 1.04
CA LEU A 306 1.07 -3.12 2.36
C LEU A 306 2.17 -4.20 2.31
N ALA A 307 2.11 -5.14 1.37
CA ALA A 307 3.15 -6.14 1.15
C ALA A 307 4.36 -5.59 0.34
N VAL A 308 4.11 -4.75 -0.66
CA VAL A 308 5.12 -4.30 -1.65
C VAL A 308 5.82 -3.02 -1.21
N MET A 309 5.13 -2.06 -0.59
CA MET A 309 5.74 -0.80 -0.11
C MET A 309 6.98 -1.04 0.75
N PRO A 310 7.00 -1.97 1.73
CA PRO A 310 8.19 -2.25 2.52
C PRO A 310 9.41 -2.51 1.65
N LEU A 311 9.24 -3.26 0.55
CA LEU A 311 10.32 -3.56 -0.40
C LEU A 311 10.80 -2.32 -1.14
N VAL A 312 9.87 -1.51 -1.67
CA VAL A 312 10.18 -0.26 -2.40
C VAL A 312 10.90 0.74 -1.50
N THR A 313 10.35 0.98 -0.31
CA THR A 313 10.92 1.94 0.64
C THR A 313 12.27 1.47 1.18
N ARG A 314 12.45 0.17 1.42
CA ARG A 314 13.75 -0.43 1.77
C ARG A 314 14.77 -0.26 0.63
N ALA A 315 14.32 -0.48 -0.60
CA ALA A 315 14.99 -0.16 -1.86
C ALA A 315 15.78 1.15 -1.80
N ILE A 316 15.00 2.20 -1.56
CA ILE A 316 15.42 3.59 -1.52
C ILE A 316 16.25 3.86 -0.27
N TYR A 317 15.81 3.41 0.90
CA TYR A 317 16.46 3.70 2.17
C TYR A 317 17.88 3.15 2.26
N ARG A 318 18.13 1.92 1.79
CA ARG A 318 19.46 1.30 1.86
C ARG A 318 20.54 2.14 1.17
N HIS A 319 20.17 2.87 0.13
CA HIS A 319 21.11 3.66 -0.67
C HIS A 319 21.10 5.16 -0.33
N THR A 320 20.00 5.67 0.22
CA THR A 320 19.86 7.12 0.51
C THR A 320 20.01 7.45 1.98
N ARG A 321 19.94 6.45 2.87
CA ARG A 321 19.85 6.60 4.33
C ARG A 321 18.79 7.63 4.74
N ASN A 322 17.71 7.71 3.96
CA ASN A 322 16.61 8.64 4.16
C ASN A 322 15.31 7.85 4.37
N PRO A 323 14.81 7.74 5.61
CA PRO A 323 13.65 6.91 5.91
C PRO A 323 12.32 7.53 5.47
N TYR A 324 12.30 8.81 5.07
CA TYR A 324 11.10 9.54 4.67
C TYR A 324 10.84 9.46 3.16
N LEU A 325 11.90 9.48 2.35
CA LEU A 325 11.82 9.61 0.90
C LEU A 325 10.93 8.57 0.25
N GLY A 326 11.18 7.29 0.51
CA GLY A 326 10.35 6.20 -0.04
C GLY A 326 8.91 6.23 0.48
N GLY A 327 8.71 6.62 1.73
CA GLY A 327 7.39 6.76 2.34
C GLY A 327 6.54 7.82 1.66
N ILE A 328 7.11 8.99 1.37
CA ILE A 328 6.40 10.09 0.67
C ILE A 328 6.05 9.69 -0.77
N ILE A 329 7.00 9.09 -1.51
CA ILE A 329 6.75 8.61 -2.89
C ILE A 329 5.60 7.61 -2.90
N THR A 330 5.63 6.63 -1.98
CA THR A 330 4.58 5.62 -1.89
C THR A 330 3.24 6.23 -1.48
N ALA A 331 3.24 7.17 -0.53
CA ALA A 331 2.03 7.88 -0.11
C ALA A 331 1.32 8.53 -1.29
N ILE A 332 2.07 9.26 -2.14
CA ILE A 332 1.53 9.94 -3.32
C ILE A 332 0.94 8.92 -4.31
N ILE A 333 1.73 7.90 -4.68
CA ILE A 333 1.31 6.92 -5.70
C ILE A 333 0.15 6.07 -5.23
N VAL A 334 0.13 5.64 -3.96
CA VAL A 334 -1.01 4.91 -3.41
C VAL A 334 -2.24 5.81 -3.28
N THR A 335 -2.10 7.10 -2.93
CA THR A 335 -3.23 8.04 -2.93
C THR A 335 -3.84 8.12 -4.33
N VAL A 336 -3.00 8.31 -5.36
CA VAL A 336 -3.44 8.35 -6.76
C VAL A 336 -4.15 7.05 -7.13
N MET A 337 -3.52 5.90 -6.94
CA MET A 337 -4.10 4.59 -7.29
C MET A 337 -5.41 4.34 -6.54
N THR A 338 -5.52 4.74 -5.28
CA THR A 338 -6.74 4.53 -4.48
C THR A 338 -7.89 5.42 -4.97
N CYS A 339 -7.62 6.69 -5.27
CA CYS A 339 -8.64 7.65 -5.68
C CYS A 339 -9.15 7.39 -7.11
N ILE A 340 -8.27 6.98 -8.04
CA ILE A 340 -8.67 6.70 -9.44
C ILE A 340 -9.49 5.41 -9.57
N ASN A 341 -9.32 4.47 -8.64
CA ASN A 341 -10.08 3.23 -8.60
C ASN A 341 -11.39 3.36 -7.81
N SER A 342 -11.72 4.57 -7.38
CA SER A 342 -12.95 4.89 -6.67
C SER A 342 -13.78 5.88 -7.48
N GLN A 343 -15.11 5.71 -7.43
CA GLN A 343 -16.05 6.69 -7.96
C GLN A 343 -16.01 7.98 -7.12
N ILE A 344 -16.38 9.11 -7.74
CA ILE A 344 -16.73 10.33 -7.01
C ILE A 344 -18.25 10.31 -6.91
N SER A 345 -18.76 10.31 -5.69
CA SER A 345 -20.19 10.35 -5.42
C SER A 345 -20.58 11.73 -4.90
N PHE A 346 -21.67 12.28 -5.43
CA PHE A 346 -22.24 13.53 -4.93
C PHE A 346 -23.35 13.20 -3.92
N PRO A 347 -23.50 13.99 -2.85
CA PRO A 347 -24.63 13.84 -1.95
C PRO A 347 -25.93 14.01 -2.76
N ALA A 348 -26.90 13.14 -2.45
CA ALA A 348 -28.23 13.14 -3.07
C ALA A 348 -29.05 14.37 -2.65
#